data_AF-A0A7J7MX67-F1
#
_entry.id   AF-A0A7J7MX67-F1
#
_cell.length_a   1.000
_cell.length_b   1.000
_cell.length_c   1.000
_cell.angle_alpha   90.00
_cell.angle_beta   90.00
_cell.angle_gamma   90.00
#
_symmetry.space_group_name_H-M   'P 1'
#
loop_
_entity.id
_entity.type
_entity.pdbx_description
1 polymer ?
#
loop_
_entity_poly.entity_id
_entity_poly.type
_entity_poly.pdbx_seq_one_letter_code
_entity_poly.pdbx_strand_id
1 'polypeptide(L)'
;MLSSTISDKDSIYKMNGNPITKHNGFLVNKFKDFNVTVEYYRAPFQVLQSCAPDAVEKQVKTILKLDQMDITSTQWRDVDILIFNSAHWWNYEKKIRGVVIFKKRRMLR
;
A
#
# COMPACT_ATOMS: atom_id res chain seq x y z
N MET A 1 2.12 -11.51 19.81
CA MET A 1 1.17 -10.93 18.82
C MET A 1 0.31 -9.91 19.56
N LEU A 2 -0.16 -8.83 18.94
CA LEU A 2 -0.99 -7.82 19.62
C LEU A 2 -2.28 -8.42 20.24
N SER A 3 -2.74 -9.56 19.74
CA SER A 3 -3.90 -10.29 20.25
C SER A 3 -3.65 -11.14 21.50
N SER A 4 -2.40 -11.36 21.93
CA SER A 4 -2.11 -12.30 23.03
C SER A 4 -2.44 -11.75 24.42
N THR A 5 -2.60 -10.43 24.55
CA THR A 5 -2.91 -9.76 25.82
C THR A 5 -4.41 -9.58 26.03
N ILE A 6 -5.25 -9.98 25.08
CA ILE A 6 -6.70 -9.76 25.09
C ILE A 6 -7.38 -11.08 25.46
N SER A 7 -8.11 -11.08 26.58
CA SER A 7 -8.82 -12.25 27.07
C SER A 7 -10.06 -12.57 26.23
N ASP A 8 -10.84 -11.56 25.86
CA ASP A 8 -12.00 -11.70 24.97
C ASP A 8 -11.57 -11.55 23.51
N LYS A 9 -11.44 -12.67 22.79
CA LYS A 9 -11.02 -12.66 21.38
C LYS A 9 -12.09 -12.10 20.45
N ASP A 10 -13.35 -12.07 20.86
CA ASP A 10 -14.46 -11.52 20.06
C ASP A 10 -14.43 -9.98 20.05
N SER A 11 -13.67 -9.37 20.96
CA SER A 11 -13.36 -7.93 20.94
C SER A 11 -12.46 -7.51 19.76
N ILE A 12 -11.80 -8.47 19.10
CA ILE A 12 -10.96 -8.27 17.91
C ILE A 12 -11.72 -8.78 16.69
N TYR A 13 -12.17 -7.86 15.83
CA TYR A 13 -12.92 -8.25 14.64
C TYR A 13 -12.43 -7.54 13.38
N LYS A 14 -12.61 -8.23 12.26
CA LYS A 14 -12.31 -7.69 10.92
C LYS A 14 -13.51 -6.91 10.44
N MET A 15 -13.29 -5.65 10.06
CA MET A 15 -14.40 -4.78 9.64
C MET A 15 -15.01 -5.20 8.30
N ASN A 16 -14.26 -5.88 7.42
CA ASN A 16 -14.68 -6.10 6.03
C ASN A 16 -15.17 -7.52 5.67
N GLY A 17 -15.35 -8.43 6.63
CA GLY A 17 -16.03 -9.73 6.45
C GLY A 17 -15.44 -10.74 5.43
N ASN A 18 -14.56 -10.32 4.52
CA ASN A 18 -14.04 -11.13 3.43
C ASN A 18 -12.81 -11.94 3.86
N PRO A 19 -12.68 -13.21 3.41
CA PRO A 19 -11.50 -14.02 3.69
C PRO A 19 -10.25 -13.38 3.10
N ILE A 20 -9.20 -13.29 3.93
CA ILE A 20 -7.90 -12.73 3.56
C ILE A 20 -7.20 -13.72 2.64
N THR A 21 -7.04 -13.37 1.37
CA THR A 21 -5.99 -13.97 0.56
C THR A 21 -4.72 -13.13 0.76
N LYS A 22 -3.53 -13.74 0.74
CA LYS A 22 -2.23 -13.02 0.72
C LYS A 22 -2.12 -11.98 -0.41
N HIS A 23 -3.10 -11.96 -1.33
CA HIS A 23 -3.13 -11.19 -2.54
C HIS A 23 -4.16 -10.03 -2.50
N ASN A 24 -5.17 -10.06 -1.64
CA ASN A 24 -6.18 -9.00 -1.52
C ASN A 24 -5.77 -7.89 -0.54
N GLY A 25 -4.80 -7.08 -1.00
CA GLY A 25 -4.77 -5.62 -0.90
C GLY A 25 -4.69 -4.91 0.46
N PHE A 26 -5.47 -5.29 1.47
CA PHE A 26 -5.56 -4.53 2.72
C PHE A 26 -6.22 -5.32 3.87
N LEU A 27 -5.95 -4.94 5.11
CA LEU A 27 -6.50 -5.53 6.34
C LEU A 27 -6.93 -4.43 7.31
N VAL A 28 -8.10 -4.57 7.92
CA VAL A 28 -8.61 -3.64 8.95
C VAL A 28 -9.07 -4.48 10.14
N ASN A 29 -8.37 -4.33 11.27
CA ASN A 29 -8.71 -5.00 12.53
C ASN A 29 -9.06 -3.94 13.57
N LYS A 30 -10.21 -4.10 14.21
CA LYS A 30 -10.63 -3.22 15.31
C LYS A 30 -10.46 -3.93 16.64
N PHE A 31 -9.84 -3.25 17.58
CA PHE A 31 -9.64 -3.66 18.97
C PHE A 31 -10.61 -2.85 19.83
N LYS A 32 -11.80 -3.40 20.06
CA LYS A 32 -12.93 -2.70 20.67
C LYS A 32 -12.58 -2.14 22.05
N ASP A 33 -11.92 -2.94 22.88
CA ASP A 33 -11.63 -2.60 24.28
C ASP A 33 -10.68 -1.41 24.45
N PHE A 34 -9.85 -1.13 23.43
CA PHE A 34 -8.90 -0.02 23.42
C PHE A 34 -9.33 1.12 22.50
N ASN A 35 -10.46 0.96 21.79
CA ASN A 35 -10.88 1.84 20.71
C ASN A 35 -9.76 2.12 19.67
N VAL A 36 -8.95 1.09 19.37
CA VAL A 36 -7.86 1.17 18.40
C VAL A 36 -8.25 0.42 17.13
N THR A 37 -7.97 1.02 15.97
CA THR A 37 -8.08 0.36 14.67
C THR A 37 -6.70 0.23 14.06
N VAL A 38 -6.34 -0.97 13.62
CA VAL A 38 -5.08 -1.25 12.94
C VAL A 38 -5.37 -1.62 11.50
N GLU A 39 -4.86 -0.79 10.60
CA GLU A 39 -5.07 -0.90 9.16
C GLU A 39 -3.75 -1.20 8.45
N TYR A 40 -3.80 -2.09 7.47
CA TYR A 40 -2.67 -2.44 6.61
C TYR A 40 -3.10 -2.24 5.17
N TYR A 41 -2.36 -1.42 4.43
CA TYR A 41 -2.55 -1.21 3.00
C TYR A 41 -1.29 -1.63 2.25
N ARG A 42 -1.44 -2.44 1.21
CA ARG A 42 -0.31 -2.85 0.38
C ARG A 42 0.03 -1.75 -0.63
N ALA A 43 0.98 -0.89 -0.27
CA ALA A 43 1.52 0.15 -1.15
C ALA A 43 3.06 0.02 -1.31
N PRO A 44 3.56 -0.91 -2.14
CA PRO A 44 5.00 -1.24 -2.27
C PRO A 44 5.93 -0.04 -2.46
N PHE A 45 5.56 0.86 -3.36
CA PHE A 45 6.34 2.05 -3.70
C PHE A 45 5.77 3.34 -3.10
N GLN A 46 4.64 3.27 -2.39
CA GLN A 46 3.88 4.42 -1.84
C GLN A 46 3.40 5.47 -2.85
N VAL A 47 3.81 5.34 -4.11
CA VAL A 47 3.46 6.21 -5.23
C VAL A 47 2.55 5.49 -6.21
N LEU A 48 1.85 6.28 -7.03
CA LEU A 48 0.92 5.75 -8.00
C LEU A 48 1.65 4.90 -9.04
N GLN A 49 1.16 3.68 -9.20
CA GLN A 49 1.60 2.72 -10.21
C GLN A 49 0.57 2.68 -11.33
N SER A 50 1.00 2.83 -12.58
CA SER A 50 0.14 2.71 -13.76
C SER A 50 0.77 1.79 -14.80
N CYS A 51 -0.05 1.14 -15.62
CA CYS A 51 0.45 0.40 -16.78
C CYS A 51 1.16 1.36 -17.76
N ALA A 52 2.17 0.85 -18.45
CA ALA A 52 2.78 1.59 -19.55
C ALA A 52 1.78 1.68 -20.72
N PRO A 53 1.64 2.86 -21.38
CA PRO A 53 0.93 2.98 -22.64
C PRO A 53 1.58 2.11 -23.72
N ASP A 54 0.79 1.63 -24.69
CA ASP A 54 1.28 0.78 -25.80
C ASP A 54 2.41 1.42 -26.63
N ALA A 55 2.52 2.75 -26.59
CA ALA A 55 3.56 3.52 -27.28
C ALA A 55 4.94 3.52 -26.57
N VAL A 56 5.02 3.01 -25.34
CA VAL A 56 6.28 2.82 -24.62
C VAL A 56 6.88 1.48 -25.03
N GLU A 57 8.21 1.37 -25.09
CA GLU A 57 8.93 0.14 -25.46
C GLU A 57 8.26 -1.10 -24.86
N LYS A 58 8.03 -2.15 -25.67
CA LYS A 58 7.28 -3.37 -25.30
C LYS A 58 7.78 -4.07 -24.02
N GLN A 59 8.98 -3.72 -23.56
CA GLN A 59 9.55 -4.26 -22.33
C GLN A 59 8.95 -3.58 -21.09
N VAL A 60 8.56 -2.30 -21.14
CA VAL A 60 8.04 -1.50 -20.01
C VAL A 60 6.66 -1.96 -19.59
N LYS A 61 6.54 -2.44 -18.35
CA LYS A 61 5.26 -2.95 -17.80
C LYS A 61 4.58 -1.95 -16.87
N THR A 62 5.36 -1.18 -16.12
CA THR A 62 4.84 -0.34 -15.05
C THR A 62 5.48 1.04 -15.07
N ILE A 63 4.72 2.07 -14.77
CA ILE A 63 5.19 3.44 -14.58
C ILE A 63 4.90 3.84 -13.13
N LEU A 64 5.92 4.33 -12.44
CA LEU A 64 5.81 4.94 -11.12
C LEU A 64 5.77 6.46 -11.29
N LYS A 65 4.68 7.08 -10.84
CA LYS A 65 4.51 8.54 -10.85
C LYS A 65 4.95 9.11 -9.51
N LEU A 66 6.20 9.57 -9.45
CA LEU A 66 6.83 10.00 -8.19
C LEU A 66 6.18 11.25 -7.57
N ASP A 67 5.36 11.95 -8.33
CA ASP A 67 4.60 13.13 -7.93
C ASP A 67 3.19 12.79 -7.40
N GLN A 68 2.79 11.52 -7.39
CA GLN A 68 1.45 11.10 -6.99
C GLN A 68 1.53 9.98 -5.97
N MET A 69 0.85 10.14 -4.85
CA MET A 69 0.73 9.08 -3.84
C MET A 69 -0.08 7.90 -4.37
N ASP A 70 0.13 6.73 -3.77
CA ASP A 70 -0.67 5.53 -4.05
C ASP A 70 -2.16 5.81 -3.91
N ILE A 71 -2.99 5.09 -4.68
CA ILE A 71 -4.45 5.26 -4.67
C ILE A 71 -5.06 5.03 -3.28
N THR A 72 -4.41 4.23 -2.44
CA THR A 72 -4.82 3.98 -1.06
C THR A 72 -4.55 5.15 -0.11
N SER A 73 -3.82 6.18 -0.54
CA SER A 73 -3.48 7.34 0.30
C SER A 73 -4.64 8.12 0.84
N THR A 74 -5.81 8.02 0.22
CA THR A 74 -7.04 8.61 0.75
C THR A 74 -7.55 7.88 1.99
N GLN A 75 -7.20 6.61 2.19
CA GLN A 75 -7.65 5.80 3.32
C GLN A 75 -6.80 6.03 4.58
N TRP A 76 -5.50 6.27 4.40
CA TRP A 76 -4.57 6.47 5.51
C TRP A 76 -4.13 7.93 5.71
N ARG A 77 -4.80 8.89 5.07
CA ARG A 77 -4.46 10.32 5.18
C ARG A 77 -4.63 10.87 6.60
N ASP A 78 -5.68 10.45 7.28
CA ASP A 78 -6.17 11.08 8.52
C ASP A 78 -5.91 10.19 9.75
N VAL A 79 -4.94 9.26 9.67
CA VAL A 79 -4.61 8.35 10.78
C VAL A 79 -3.79 9.07 11.84
N ASP A 80 -3.97 8.65 13.10
CA ASP A 80 -3.17 9.17 14.22
C ASP A 80 -1.69 8.76 14.12
N ILE A 81 -1.42 7.55 13.62
CA ILE A 81 -0.08 6.98 13.48
C ILE A 81 0.04 6.28 12.14
N LEU A 82 0.99 6.71 11.32
CA LEU A 82 1.33 6.10 10.03
C LEU A 82 2.68 5.39 10.10
N ILE A 83 2.69 4.09 9.83
CA ILE A 83 3.92 3.27 9.74
C ILE A 83 4.06 2.79 8.31
N PHE A 84 5.20 3.08 7.68
CA PHE A 84 5.47 2.67 6.31
C PHE A 84 6.85 2.05 6.15
N ASN A 85 6.97 1.08 5.23
CA ASN A 85 8.26 0.52 4.83
C ASN A 85 8.24 0.22 3.33
N SER A 86 9.15 0.86 2.60
CA SER A 86 9.26 0.71 1.14
C SER A 86 10.67 0.34 0.66
N ALA A 87 11.68 0.35 1.54
CA ALA A 87 13.09 0.20 1.15
C ALA A 87 13.36 -1.08 0.32
N HIS A 88 12.72 -2.19 0.70
CA HIS A 88 12.86 -3.47 0.00
C HIS A 88 12.36 -3.46 -1.47
N TRP A 89 11.56 -2.47 -1.87
CA TRP A 89 11.04 -2.33 -3.23
C TRP A 89 11.94 -1.48 -4.13
N TRP A 90 12.75 -0.60 -3.56
CA TRP A 90 13.63 0.32 -4.29
C TRP A 90 15.00 -0.30 -4.60
N ASN A 91 15.03 -1.41 -5.35
CA ASN A 91 16.29 -2.06 -5.76
C ASN A 91 16.43 -2.19 -7.28
N TYR A 92 17.68 -2.31 -7.75
CA TYR A 92 18.02 -2.35 -9.17
C TYR A 92 17.36 -3.54 -9.89
N GLU A 93 17.34 -4.71 -9.26
CA GLU A 93 16.74 -5.91 -9.84
C GLU A 93 15.23 -5.75 -10.08
N LYS A 94 14.51 -5.11 -9.16
CA LYS A 94 13.07 -4.83 -9.30
C LYS A 94 12.77 -3.68 -10.27
N LYS A 95 13.75 -2.80 -10.54
CA LYS A 95 13.69 -1.78 -11.61
C LYS A 95 13.93 -2.37 -13.01
N ILE A 96 14.67 -3.48 -13.11
CA ILE A 96 15.07 -4.07 -14.41
C ILE A 96 14.21 -5.28 -14.78
N ARG A 97 13.88 -6.15 -13.81
CA ARG A 97 12.99 -7.30 -14.05
C ARG A 97 11.54 -6.88 -14.19
N GLY A 98 11.13 -5.83 -13.48
CA GLY A 98 9.90 -5.09 -13.74
C GLY A 98 10.32 -3.82 -14.43
N VAL A 99 10.17 -3.76 -15.74
CA VAL A 99 10.61 -2.61 -16.53
C VAL A 99 9.79 -1.39 -16.10
N VAL A 100 10.38 -0.59 -15.21
CA VAL A 100 9.72 0.46 -14.44
C VAL A 100 10.30 1.82 -14.83
N ILE A 101 9.44 2.71 -15.33
CA ILE A 101 9.82 4.09 -15.63
C ILE A 101 9.36 5.03 -14.53
N PHE A 102 10.22 5.98 -14.16
CA PHE A 102 9.89 7.08 -13.27
C PHE A 102 9.38 8.28 -14.07
N LYS A 103 8.15 8.72 -13.79
CA LYS A 103 7.61 9.95 -14.37
C LYS A 103 7.43 10.99 -13.29
N LYS A 104 7.96 12.19 -13.54
CA LYS A 104 7.71 13.40 -12.75
C LYS A 104 6.94 14.38 -13.64
N ARG A 105 5.83 14.95 -13.15
CA ARG A 105 5.21 16.08 -13.86
C ARG A 105 6.11 17.31 -13.76
N ARG A 106 6.33 17.96 -14.90
CA ARG A 106 6.94 19.29 -14.95
C ARG A 106 5.87 20.25 -14.45
N MET A 107 6.04 20.80 -13.25
CA MET A 107 5.21 21.91 -12.80
C MET A 107 5.59 23.12 -13.66
N LEU A 108 4.66 23.58 -14.50
CA LEU A 108 4.75 24.91 -15.09
C LEU A 108 4.61 25.89 -13.94
N ARG A 109 5.67 26.63 -13.66
CA ARG A 109 5.65 27.82 -12.79
C ARG A 109 5.20 29.01 -13.60
#